data_AF-A0A7K0EDP2-F1
#
_entry.id   AF-A0A7K0EDP2-F1
#
_cell.length_a   1.000
_cell.length_b   1.000
_cell.length_c   1.000
_cell.angle_alpha   90.00
_cell.angle_beta   90.00
_cell.angle_gamma   90.00
#
_symmetry.space_group_name_H-M   'P 1'
#
loop_
_entity.id
_entity.type
_entity.pdbx_description
1 polymer ?
#
loop_
_entity_poly.entity_id
_entity_poly.type
_entity_poly.pdbx_seq_one_letter_code
_entity_poly.pdbx_strand_id
1 'polypeptide(L)'
;MVPKKPFFTIAFIVWLVFVTYSSLSSFSGVDTSSFSINIPNLDKIVHFVFYFNVSVLGVLFIWEHQHWRISLQKAILLMFCFAVIYGIIIEVLQYSFTTDREGDILDAIANSFGGVIGVLTCRYMFSKKGFLHWGDKQI
;
A
#
# COMPACT_ATOMS: atom_id res chain seq x y z
N MET A 1 17.21 18.66 -18.37
CA MET A 1 16.47 17.81 -17.41
C MET A 1 15.02 18.26 -17.44
N VAL A 2 14.11 17.47 -18.01
CA VAL A 2 12.68 17.80 -17.94
C VAL A 2 12.19 17.38 -16.55
N PRO A 3 11.64 18.28 -15.73
CA PRO A 3 10.98 17.86 -14.50
C PRO A 3 9.78 17.01 -14.91
N LYS A 4 9.91 15.69 -14.81
CA LYS A 4 8.73 14.82 -14.88
C LYS A 4 7.83 15.24 -13.73
N LYS A 5 6.58 15.59 -14.03
CA LYS A 5 5.60 15.92 -12.98
C LYS A 5 5.59 14.76 -11.97
N PRO A 6 5.73 15.01 -10.65
CA PRO A 6 5.92 13.99 -9.63
C PRO A 6 4.59 13.28 -9.29
N PHE A 7 3.93 12.75 -10.30
CA PHE A 7 2.58 12.23 -10.21
C PHE A 7 2.51 11.03 -9.26
N PHE A 8 3.40 10.05 -9.43
CA PHE A 8 3.39 8.85 -8.59
C PHE A 8 3.88 9.16 -7.17
N THR A 9 4.78 10.12 -7.01
CA THR A 9 5.16 10.63 -5.69
C THR A 9 3.97 11.20 -4.95
N ILE A 10 3.22 12.12 -5.57
CA ILE A 10 2.04 12.73 -4.95
C ILE A 10 1.01 11.66 -4.64
N ALA A 11 0.72 10.77 -5.60
CA ALA A 11 -0.24 9.69 -5.41
C ALA A 11 0.14 8.77 -4.24
N PHE A 12 1.42 8.37 -4.13
CA PHE A 12 1.89 7.53 -3.05
C PHE A 12 1.77 8.20 -1.68
N ILE A 13 2.18 9.47 -1.57
CA ILE A 13 2.10 10.23 -0.31
C ILE A 13 0.63 10.42 0.11
N VAL A 14 -0.23 10.84 -0.83
CA VAL A 14 -1.67 11.01 -0.55
C VAL A 14 -2.29 9.70 -0.11
N TRP A 15 -1.95 8.59 -0.77
CA TRP A 15 -2.45 7.27 -0.40
C TRP A 15 -1.97 6.84 1.00
N LEU A 16 -0.70 7.06 1.35
CA LEU A 16 -0.20 6.76 2.70
C LEU A 16 -0.92 7.55 3.79
N VAL A 17 -1.12 8.85 3.57
CA VAL A 17 -1.88 9.70 4.50
C VAL A 17 -3.31 9.19 4.64
N PHE A 18 -3.95 8.86 3.51
CA PHE A 18 -5.30 8.30 3.49
C PHE A 18 -5.39 6.98 4.24
N VAL A 19 -4.47 6.04 4.02
CA VAL A 19 -4.43 4.75 4.73
C VAL A 19 -4.19 4.95 6.22
N THR A 20 -3.22 5.77 6.61
CA THR A 20 -2.95 6.08 8.04
C THR A 20 -4.21 6.61 8.72
N TYR A 21 -4.80 7.64 8.13
CA TYR A 21 -5.99 8.29 8.68
C TYR A 21 -7.16 7.31 8.76
N SER A 22 -7.43 6.55 7.69
CA SER A 22 -8.57 5.63 7.63
C SER A 22 -8.44 4.45 8.58
N SER A 23 -7.21 3.93 8.78
CA SER A 23 -6.95 2.82 9.71
C SER A 23 -7.04 3.26 11.17
N LEU A 24 -6.61 4.49 11.51
CA LEU A 24 -6.64 4.98 12.90
C LEU A 24 -7.96 5.65 13.29
N SER A 25 -8.75 6.12 12.33
CA SER A 25 -10.03 6.80 12.62
C SER A 25 -11.10 5.78 13.03
N SER A 26 -11.79 6.07 14.14
CA SER A 26 -13.05 5.42 14.52
C SER A 26 -14.22 6.29 14.09
N PHE A 27 -15.29 5.67 13.59
CA PHE A 27 -16.55 6.38 13.27
C PHE A 27 -17.56 6.31 14.42
N SER A 28 -17.10 6.17 15.67
CA SER A 28 -17.96 6.19 16.84
C SER A 28 -18.74 7.51 16.90
N GLY A 29 -20.06 7.42 16.73
CA GLY A 29 -20.97 8.57 16.74
C GLY A 29 -21.50 9.03 15.38
N VAL A 30 -21.10 8.41 14.26
CA VAL A 30 -21.79 8.61 12.97
C VAL A 30 -22.97 7.64 12.91
N ASP A 31 -24.18 8.17 12.73
CA ASP A 31 -25.42 7.40 12.55
C ASP A 31 -25.35 6.57 11.25
N THR A 32 -24.74 5.39 11.34
CA THR A 32 -24.57 4.45 10.22
C THR A 32 -25.84 3.63 9.93
N SER A 33 -26.92 3.89 10.66
CA SER A 33 -28.23 3.23 10.53
C SER A 33 -28.84 3.35 9.13
N SER A 34 -28.45 4.35 8.34
CA SER A 34 -28.88 4.51 6.93
C SER A 34 -28.00 3.77 5.90
N PHE A 35 -26.83 3.26 6.30
CA PHE A 35 -25.84 2.63 5.42
C PHE A 35 -25.21 1.36 6.02
N SER A 36 -25.94 0.64 6.87
CA SER A 36 -25.44 -0.59 7.50
C SER A 36 -25.40 -1.75 6.51
N ILE A 37 -24.50 -1.68 5.54
CA ILE A 37 -24.07 -2.81 4.73
C ILE A 37 -23.22 -3.70 5.65
N ASN A 38 -23.87 -4.65 6.32
CA ASN A 38 -23.19 -5.65 7.14
C ASN A 38 -22.62 -6.75 6.24
N ILE A 39 -21.53 -6.44 5.53
CA ILE A 39 -20.74 -7.45 4.82
C ILE A 39 -19.72 -8.00 5.82
N PRO A 40 -19.76 -9.31 6.13
CA PRO A 40 -18.77 -9.92 7.01
C PRO A 40 -17.36 -9.73 6.46
N ASN A 41 -16.39 -9.38 7.32
CA ASN A 41 -14.96 -9.24 6.99
C ASN A 41 -14.64 -8.16 5.94
N LEU A 42 -15.51 -7.17 5.73
CA LEU A 42 -15.26 -6.07 4.79
C LEU A 42 -14.01 -5.26 5.16
N ASP A 43 -13.76 -5.07 6.45
CA ASP A 43 -12.53 -4.56 7.06
C ASP A 43 -11.27 -5.20 6.46
N LYS A 44 -11.22 -6.54 6.44
CA LYS A 44 -10.07 -7.30 5.92
C LYS A 44 -9.85 -7.07 4.43
N ILE A 45 -10.93 -6.92 3.66
CA ILE A 45 -10.87 -6.59 2.23
C ILE A 45 -10.31 -5.18 2.04
N VAL A 46 -10.76 -4.22 2.84
CA VAL A 46 -10.25 -2.84 2.81
C VAL A 46 -8.76 -2.80 3.12
N HIS A 47 -8.34 -3.50 4.18
CA HIS A 47 -6.93 -3.67 4.55
C HIS A 47 -6.12 -4.29 3.41
N PHE A 48 -6.58 -5.37 2.80
CA PHE A 48 -5.95 -5.94 1.61
C PHE A 48 -5.78 -4.90 0.48
N VAL A 49 -6.83 -4.15 0.14
CA VAL A 49 -6.80 -3.13 -0.94
C VAL A 49 -5.86 -1.98 -0.60
N PHE A 50 -5.82 -1.53 0.66
CA PHE A 50 -4.94 -0.46 1.12
C PHE A 50 -3.47 -0.82 0.86
N TYR A 51 -3.04 -1.98 1.33
CA TYR A 51 -1.65 -2.40 1.26
C TYR A 51 -1.25 -2.87 -0.15
N PHE A 52 -2.20 -3.42 -0.93
CA PHE A 52 -2.01 -3.62 -2.37
C PHE A 52 -1.62 -2.31 -3.06
N ASN A 53 -2.39 -1.24 -2.83
CA ASN A 53 -2.13 0.06 -3.46
C ASN A 53 -0.87 0.74 -2.90
N VAL A 54 -0.56 0.59 -1.60
CA VAL A 54 0.72 1.05 -1.02
C VAL A 54 1.90 0.42 -1.76
N SER A 55 1.87 -0.90 -1.98
CA SER A 55 2.94 -1.58 -2.69
C SER A 55 3.02 -1.17 -4.17
N VAL A 56 1.89 -1.07 -4.88
CA VAL A 56 1.88 -0.68 -6.30
C VAL A 56 2.38 0.76 -6.48
N LEU A 57 1.80 1.71 -5.76
CA LEU A 57 2.17 3.13 -5.85
C LEU A 57 3.60 3.36 -5.38
N GLY A 58 4.07 2.63 -4.36
CA GLY A 58 5.44 2.75 -3.89
C GLY A 58 6.48 2.27 -4.90
N VAL A 59 6.22 1.18 -5.63
CA VAL A 59 7.13 0.75 -6.71
C VAL A 59 7.12 1.76 -7.86
N LEU A 60 5.95 2.33 -8.20
CA LEU A 60 5.84 3.40 -9.21
C LEU A 60 6.52 4.71 -8.78
N PHE A 61 6.48 5.04 -7.49
CA PHE A 61 7.23 6.16 -6.90
C PHE A 61 8.74 5.95 -7.04
N ILE A 62 9.25 4.77 -6.70
CA ILE A 62 10.67 4.42 -6.89
C ILE A 62 11.05 4.51 -8.37
N TRP A 63 10.19 3.99 -9.23
CA TRP A 63 10.37 4.04 -10.67
C TRP A 63 10.51 5.49 -11.20
N GLU A 64 9.66 6.40 -10.70
CA GLU A 64 9.64 7.82 -11.08
C GLU A 64 10.96 8.53 -10.74
N HIS A 65 11.59 8.21 -9.60
CA HIS A 65 12.77 8.91 -9.09
C HIS A 65 14.11 8.28 -9.43
N GLN A 66 14.19 6.95 -9.48
CA GLN A 66 15.49 6.31 -9.39
C GLN A 66 16.29 6.29 -10.70
N HIS A 67 15.76 6.78 -11.83
CA HIS A 67 16.43 6.71 -13.14
C HIS A 67 17.11 5.34 -13.39
N TRP A 68 16.52 4.25 -12.88
CA TRP A 68 17.04 2.89 -12.99
C TRP A 68 18.31 2.55 -12.22
N ARG A 69 18.72 3.38 -11.26
CA ARG A 69 19.88 3.14 -10.37
C ARG A 69 19.73 1.88 -9.50
N ILE A 70 18.50 1.42 -9.29
CA ILE A 70 18.20 0.15 -8.62
C ILE A 70 17.42 -0.79 -9.53
N SER A 71 17.65 -2.10 -9.38
CA SER A 71 16.92 -3.12 -10.13
C SER A 71 15.47 -3.24 -9.64
N LEU A 72 14.57 -3.67 -10.53
CA LEU A 72 13.16 -3.96 -10.21
C LEU A 72 13.04 -4.88 -8.99
N GLN A 73 13.87 -5.92 -8.91
CA GLN A 73 13.87 -6.85 -7.78
C GLN A 73 14.17 -6.15 -6.45
N LYS A 74 15.11 -5.20 -6.43
CA LYS A 74 15.41 -4.41 -5.23
C LYS A 74 14.26 -3.47 -4.87
N ALA A 75 13.65 -2.82 -5.86
CA ALA A 75 12.48 -1.97 -5.65
C ALA A 75 11.29 -2.75 -5.07
N ILE A 76 11.01 -3.93 -5.62
CA ILE A 76 9.98 -4.86 -5.14
C ILE A 76 10.26 -5.28 -3.69
N LEU A 77 11.49 -5.72 -3.40
CA LEU A 77 11.85 -6.17 -2.06
C LEU A 77 11.71 -5.03 -1.04
N LEU A 78 12.21 -3.84 -1.39
CA LEU A 78 12.12 -2.66 -0.54
C LEU A 78 10.64 -2.31 -0.24
N MET A 79 9.79 -2.29 -1.26
CA MET A 79 8.37 -1.94 -1.07
C MET A 79 7.55 -3.01 -0.39
N PHE A 80 7.90 -4.29 -0.56
CA PHE A 80 7.29 -5.37 0.20
C PHE A 80 7.61 -5.23 1.69
N CYS A 81 8.90 -5.08 2.04
CA CYS A 81 9.31 -4.88 3.43
C CYS A 81 8.70 -3.61 4.03
N PHE A 82 8.68 -2.51 3.27
CA PHE A 82 8.04 -1.27 3.70
C PHE A 82 6.55 -1.48 4.01
N ALA A 83 5.79 -2.11 3.11
CA ALA A 83 4.36 -2.33 3.30
C ALA A 83 4.06 -3.21 4.53
N VAL A 84 4.82 -4.28 4.74
CA VAL A 84 4.65 -5.18 5.91
C VAL A 84 4.99 -4.45 7.21
N ILE A 85 6.14 -3.75 7.27
CA ILE A 85 6.56 -3.02 8.46
C ILE A 85 5.57 -1.90 8.78
N TYR A 86 5.17 -1.13 7.76
CA TYR A 86 4.17 -0.08 7.90
C TYR A 86 2.84 -0.66 8.42
N GLY A 87 2.42 -1.83 7.94
CA GLY A 87 1.22 -2.51 8.40
C GLY A 87 1.28 -2.89 9.86
N ILE A 88 2.36 -3.55 10.28
CA ILE A 88 2.58 -3.91 11.68
C ILE A 88 2.57 -2.67 12.57
N ILE A 89 3.19 -1.57 12.14
CA ILE A 89 3.17 -0.31 12.90
C ILE A 89 1.73 0.19 13.06
N ILE A 90 0.91 0.19 12.01
CA ILE A 90 -0.48 0.64 12.08
C ILE A 90 -1.29 -0.24 13.06
N GLU A 91 -1.17 -1.56 13.00
CA GLU A 91 -1.86 -2.48 13.93
C GLU A 91 -1.46 -2.23 15.40
N VAL A 92 -0.15 -2.00 15.64
CA VAL A 92 0.36 -1.65 16.97
C VAL A 92 -0.18 -0.30 17.43
N LEU A 93 -0.29 0.68 16.53
CA LEU A 93 -0.85 1.99 16.85
C LEU A 93 -2.35 1.92 17.15
N GLN A 94 -3.11 1.11 16.41
CA GLN A 94 -4.53 0.85 16.70
C GLN A 94 -4.67 0.25 18.11
N TYR A 95 -3.93 -0.82 18.40
CA TYR A 95 -3.93 -1.46 19.72
C TYR A 95 -3.51 -0.52 20.86
N SER A 96 -2.52 0.36 20.63
CA SER A 96 -1.92 1.16 21.70
C SER A 96 -2.61 2.51 21.92
N PHE A 97 -3.20 3.11 20.88
CA PHE A 97 -3.63 4.52 20.92
C PHE A 97 -5.09 4.75 20.53
N THR A 98 -5.84 3.73 20.12
CA THR A 98 -7.27 3.87 19.80
C THR A 98 -8.13 3.14 20.82
N THR A 99 -9.25 3.74 21.20
CA THR A 99 -10.18 3.16 22.19
C THR A 99 -11.23 2.26 21.53
N ASP A 100 -11.51 2.49 20.26
CA ASP A 100 -12.61 1.88 19.53
C ASP A 100 -12.15 0.99 18.35
N ARG A 101 -10.83 0.87 18.12
CA ARG A 101 -10.27 -0.12 17.19
C ARG A 101 -9.41 -1.10 17.97
N GLU A 102 -9.71 -2.38 17.80
CA GLU A 102 -8.83 -3.45 18.28
C GLU A 102 -7.86 -3.77 17.15
N GLY A 103 -6.55 -3.77 17.42
CA GLY A 103 -5.58 -4.30 16.45
C GLY A 103 -5.86 -5.79 16.21
N ASP A 104 -5.93 -6.22 14.95
CA ASP A 104 -6.33 -7.59 14.57
C ASP A 104 -5.20 -8.29 13.81
N ILE A 105 -4.84 -9.50 14.25
CA ILE A 105 -3.86 -10.33 13.55
C ILE A 105 -4.35 -10.66 12.13
N LEU A 106 -5.66 -10.81 11.93
CA LEU A 106 -6.22 -11.04 10.60
C LEU A 106 -6.07 -9.82 9.69
N ASP A 107 -6.12 -8.60 10.24
CA ASP A 107 -5.82 -7.37 9.49
C ASP A 107 -4.33 -7.31 9.14
N ALA A 108 -3.43 -7.67 10.06
CA ALA A 108 -1.99 -7.80 9.76
C ALA A 108 -1.72 -8.80 8.61
N ILE A 109 -2.46 -9.92 8.58
CA ILE A 109 -2.39 -10.92 7.49
C ILE A 109 -2.94 -10.33 6.19
N ALA A 110 -4.09 -9.65 6.23
CA ALA A 110 -4.68 -9.00 5.06
C ALA A 110 -3.77 -7.92 4.47
N ASN A 111 -3.17 -7.09 5.33
CA ASN A 111 -2.16 -6.09 4.98
C ASN A 111 -0.98 -6.73 4.24
N SER A 112 -0.42 -7.79 4.84
CA SER A 112 0.72 -8.52 4.29
C SER A 112 0.38 -9.17 2.94
N PHE A 113 -0.79 -9.80 2.83
CA PHE A 113 -1.24 -10.43 1.59
C PHE A 113 -1.49 -9.40 0.48
N GLY A 114 -2.11 -8.26 0.81
CA GLY A 114 -2.26 -7.12 -0.10
C GLY A 114 -0.91 -6.65 -0.62
N GLY A 115 0.08 -6.49 0.27
CA GLY A 115 1.44 -6.11 -0.09
C GLY A 115 2.12 -7.11 -1.04
N VAL A 116 2.00 -8.42 -0.76
CA VAL A 116 2.53 -9.48 -1.65
C VAL A 116 1.91 -9.38 -3.04
N ILE A 117 0.58 -9.34 -3.13
CA ILE A 117 -0.11 -9.29 -4.42
C ILE A 117 0.23 -7.99 -5.16
N GLY A 118 0.34 -6.86 -4.46
CA GLY A 118 0.73 -5.58 -5.04
C GLY A 118 2.10 -5.63 -5.71
N VAL A 119 3.12 -6.16 -5.02
CA VAL A 119 4.46 -6.25 -5.61
C VAL A 119 4.55 -7.30 -6.72
N LEU A 120 3.77 -8.38 -6.67
CA LEU A 120 3.66 -9.34 -7.77
C LEU A 120 3.01 -8.71 -9.01
N THR A 121 1.99 -7.88 -8.83
CA THR A 121 1.41 -7.07 -9.91
C THR A 121 2.45 -6.15 -10.52
N CYS A 122 3.26 -5.46 -9.73
CA CYS A 122 4.37 -4.66 -10.27
C CYS A 122 5.37 -5.50 -11.05
N ARG A 123 5.73 -6.69 -10.54
CA ARG A 123 6.62 -7.61 -11.26
C ARG A 123 6.06 -7.97 -12.64
N TYR A 124 4.75 -8.20 -12.73
CA TYR A 124 4.07 -8.46 -13.99
C TYR A 124 4.05 -7.22 -14.90
N MET A 125 3.67 -6.04 -14.38
CA MET A 125 3.62 -4.76 -15.11
C MET A 125 4.95 -4.39 -15.76
N PHE A 126 6.07 -4.70 -15.10
CA PHE A 126 7.43 -4.44 -15.56
C PHE A 126 8.13 -5.65 -16.20
N SER A 127 7.40 -6.75 -16.44
CA SER A 127 7.94 -7.93 -17.12
C SER A 127 8.06 -7.69 -18.63
N LYS A 128 8.74 -8.60 -19.37
CA LYS A 128 8.82 -8.53 -20.85
C LYS A 128 7.46 -8.57 -21.56
N LYS A 129 6.40 -9.04 -20.88
CA LYS A 129 5.02 -9.07 -21.39
C LYS A 129 4.18 -7.91 -20.83
N GLY A 130 4.75 -7.09 -19.95
CA GLY A 130 4.11 -5.96 -19.30
C GLY A 130 4.13 -4.70 -20.18
N PHE A 131 3.45 -3.67 -19.71
CA PHE A 131 3.30 -2.39 -20.44
C PHE A 131 4.32 -1.32 -20.00
N LEU A 132 5.02 -1.53 -18.88
CA LEU A 132 6.09 -0.65 -18.44
C LEU A 132 7.45 -1.33 -18.62
N HIS A 133 8.44 -0.55 -19.04
CA HIS A 133 9.81 -1.04 -19.22
C HIS A 133 10.63 -0.61 -18.03
N TRP A 134 11.11 -1.56 -17.20
CA TRP A 134 12.08 -1.24 -16.17
C TRP A 134 13.43 -1.03 -16.84
N GLY A 135 13.88 0.22 -16.95
CA GLY A 135 14.99 0.67 -17.78
C GLY A 135 16.11 -0.34 -17.80
N ASP A 136 16.39 -0.78 -19.02
CA ASP A 136 17.29 -1.87 -19.27
C ASP A 136 18.62 -1.56 -18.59
N LYS A 137 19.11 -2.52 -17.79
CA LYS A 137 20.53 -2.57 -17.54
C LYS A 137 21.16 -2.73 -18.92
N GLN A 138 21.87 -1.69 -19.36
CA GLN A 138 23.00 -1.88 -20.24
C GLN A 138 23.92 -2.89 -19.53
N ILE A 139 23.81 -4.15 -19.93
CA ILE A 139 24.85 -5.15 -19.70
C ILE A 139 25.68 -5.15 -20.98
#